data_AF-A0A2V6BUG7-F1
#
_entry.id   AF-A0A2V6BUG7-F1
#
_cell.length_a   1.000
_cell.length_b   1.000
_cell.length_c   1.000
_cell.angle_alpha   90.00
_cell.angle_beta   90.00
_cell.angle_gamma   90.00
#
_symmetry.space_group_name_H-M   'P 1'
#
loop_
_entity.id
_entity.type
_entity.pdbx_description
1 polymer ?
#
loop_
_entity_poly.entity_id
_entity_poly.type
_entity_poly.pdbx_seq_one_letter_code
_entity_poly.pdbx_strand_id
1 'polypeptide(L)'
;MRNGRLLCFAMVSSAGIGIASADPLSELSSFSIFDKVDLAQLAKSDAKTAHGPPMSNPRFLSVQSVYVMPGSPTQHLEAMRNWNPTEHHEPKVYLHGDLPGSPSEA
;
A
#
# COMPACT_ATOMS: atom_id res chain seq x y z
N MET A 1 -42.03 29.46 -44.30
CA MET A 1 -41.56 30.05 -43.02
C MET A 1 -41.05 28.90 -42.17
N ARG A 2 -39.75 28.60 -42.22
CA ARG A 2 -38.68 29.22 -41.43
C ARG A 2 -38.63 28.63 -40.00
N ASN A 3 -37.86 27.56 -39.80
CA ASN A 3 -36.64 27.58 -38.98
C ASN A 3 -36.21 26.17 -38.54
N GLY A 4 -35.11 25.70 -39.12
CA GLY A 4 -34.25 24.72 -38.45
C GLY A 4 -33.60 25.32 -37.21
N ARG A 5 -33.41 24.49 -36.19
CA ARG A 5 -32.52 24.73 -35.05
C ARG A 5 -31.82 23.41 -34.76
N LEU A 6 -30.64 23.26 -35.36
CA LEU A 6 -29.36 23.32 -34.67
C LEU A 6 -29.13 22.11 -33.74
N LEU A 7 -28.48 21.11 -34.33
CA LEU A 7 -27.35 20.35 -33.78
C LEU A 7 -27.09 20.56 -32.28
N CYS A 8 -27.48 19.56 -31.48
CA CYS A 8 -26.84 19.35 -30.19
C CYS A 8 -25.39 18.92 -30.44
N PHE A 9 -24.45 19.83 -30.20
CA PHE A 9 -23.03 19.52 -30.06
C PHE A 9 -22.88 18.59 -28.84
N ALA A 10 -22.83 17.28 -29.08
CA ALA A 10 -22.38 16.32 -28.09
C ALA A 10 -20.88 16.56 -27.86
N MET A 11 -20.55 17.33 -26.83
CA MET A 11 -19.18 17.47 -26.35
C MET A 11 -18.83 16.16 -25.62
N VAL A 12 -18.39 15.16 -26.38
CA VAL A 12 -17.67 14.01 -25.85
C VAL A 12 -16.29 14.52 -25.45
N SER A 13 -16.19 15.02 -24.23
CA SER A 13 -14.91 15.22 -23.57
C SER A 13 -14.34 13.84 -23.29
N SER A 14 -13.62 13.28 -24.25
CA SER A 14 -12.72 12.17 -24.03
C SER A 14 -11.58 12.68 -23.13
N ALA A 15 -11.88 12.84 -21.83
CA ALA A 15 -10.83 12.87 -20.83
C ALA A 15 -10.16 11.51 -20.96
N GLY A 16 -9.00 11.50 -21.62
CA GLY A 16 -8.11 10.36 -21.58
C GLY A 16 -7.99 9.99 -20.12
N ILE A 17 -8.48 8.81 -19.76
CA ILE A 17 -8.24 8.21 -18.47
C ILE A 17 -6.76 7.82 -18.48
N GLY A 18 -5.89 8.83 -18.44
CA GLY A 18 -4.61 8.64 -17.81
C GLY A 18 -4.99 8.26 -16.40
N ILE A 19 -4.69 7.02 -16.01
CA ILE A 19 -4.68 6.63 -14.61
C ILE A 19 -3.83 7.72 -13.96
N ALA A 20 -4.47 8.63 -13.23
CA ALA A 20 -3.75 9.63 -12.47
C ALA A 20 -2.78 8.82 -11.62
N SER A 21 -1.47 8.97 -11.90
CA SER A 21 -0.45 8.23 -11.15
C SER A 21 -0.68 8.58 -9.70
N ALA A 22 -1.21 7.63 -8.93
CA ALA A 22 -1.32 7.76 -7.50
C ALA A 22 0.06 8.17 -6.98
N ASP A 23 0.12 9.19 -6.13
CA ASP A 23 1.32 9.45 -5.37
C ASP A 23 1.37 8.39 -4.26
N PRO A 24 2.22 7.35 -4.37
CA PRO A 24 2.21 6.24 -3.43
C PRO A 24 2.54 6.69 -2.01
N LEU A 25 3.26 7.81 -1.84
CA LEU A 25 3.59 8.35 -0.52
C LEU A 25 2.39 9.05 0.12
N SER A 26 1.62 9.81 -0.66
CA SER A 26 0.36 10.41 -0.20
C SER A 26 -0.71 9.35 0.10
N GLU A 27 -0.77 8.27 -0.68
CA GLU A 27 -1.65 7.15 -0.35
C GLU A 27 -1.21 6.45 0.93
N LEU A 28 0.08 6.15 1.08
CA LEU A 28 0.63 5.53 2.29
C LEU A 28 0.37 6.37 3.55
N SER A 29 0.52 7.68 3.47
CA SER A 29 0.25 8.57 4.61
C SER A 29 -1.23 8.65 4.98
N SER A 30 -2.15 8.34 4.05
CA SER A 30 -3.59 8.38 4.32
C SER A 30 -4.08 7.29 5.29
N PHE A 31 -3.36 6.16 5.39
CA PHE A 31 -3.74 5.03 6.24
C PHE A 31 -2.65 4.57 7.22
N SER A 32 -1.41 5.05 7.08
CA SER A 32 -0.33 4.75 8.03
C SER A 32 -0.19 5.85 9.09
N ILE A 33 0.56 5.56 10.15
CA ILE A 33 0.92 6.59 11.16
C ILE A 33 2.00 7.55 10.67
N PHE A 34 2.61 7.26 9.52
CA PHE A 34 3.70 8.03 8.96
C PHE A 34 3.12 9.11 8.03
N ASP A 35 2.81 10.25 8.62
CA ASP A 35 2.29 11.45 7.94
C ASP A 35 3.23 11.96 6.84
N LYS A 36 4.54 11.80 7.04
CA LYS A 36 5.57 12.16 6.08
C LYS A 36 6.63 11.07 5.94
N VAL A 37 6.72 10.51 4.74
CA VAL A 37 7.72 9.51 4.36
C VAL A 37 8.80 10.17 3.49
N ASP A 38 10.03 10.25 4.02
CA ASP A 38 11.20 10.70 3.27
C ASP A 38 11.98 9.47 2.76
N LEU A 39 11.88 9.21 1.46
CA LEU A 39 12.56 8.09 0.81
C LEU A 39 14.09 8.21 0.84
N ALA A 40 14.63 9.43 0.75
CA ALA A 40 16.08 9.63 0.78
C ALA A 40 16.65 9.38 2.19
N GLN A 41 15.86 9.67 3.22
CA GLN A 41 16.20 9.30 4.59
C GLN A 41 16.08 7.78 4.80
N LEU A 42 14.95 7.17 4.37
CA LEU A 42 14.73 5.73 4.53
C LEU A 42 15.74 4.88 3.76
N ALA A 43 16.20 5.33 2.59
CA ALA A 43 17.23 4.62 1.83
C ALA A 43 18.61 4.61 2.53
N LYS A 44 18.82 5.46 3.55
CA LYS A 44 20.07 5.56 4.31
C LYS A 44 19.97 4.96 5.71
N SER A 45 18.77 4.60 6.16
CA SER A 45 18.53 4.07 7.49
C SER A 45 17.90 2.69 7.41
N ASP A 46 17.87 2.00 8.55
CA ASP A 46 16.99 0.85 8.71
C ASP A 46 15.50 1.28 8.69
N ALA A 47 14.61 0.34 9.01
CA ALA A 47 13.19 0.62 9.15
C ALA A 47 12.91 1.71 10.20
N LYS A 48 11.99 2.62 9.88
CA LYS A 48 11.37 3.48 10.89
C LYS A 48 10.23 2.71 11.53
N THR A 49 10.18 2.70 12.85
CA THR A 49 9.14 2.03 13.63
C THR A 49 8.48 3.01 14.58
N ALA A 50 7.15 2.96 14.68
CA ALA A 50 6.41 3.74 15.66
C ALA A 50 5.14 3.01 16.12
N HIS A 51 4.63 3.42 17.27
CA HIS A 51 3.41 2.84 17.84
C HIS A 51 2.20 3.20 16.98
N GLY A 52 1.45 2.17 16.59
CA GLY A 52 0.17 2.32 15.93
C GLY A 52 -0.95 2.74 16.90
N PRO A 53 -2.17 2.95 16.38
CA PRO A 53 -3.34 3.21 17.21
C PRO A 53 -3.56 2.09 18.25
N PRO A 54 -4.07 2.40 19.46
CA PRO A 54 -4.39 1.40 20.46
C PRO A 54 -5.30 0.30 19.91
N MET A 55 -4.99 -0.96 20.21
CA MET A 55 -5.86 -2.09 19.88
C MET A 55 -7.06 -2.14 20.82
N SER A 56 -8.14 -2.78 20.40
CA SER A 56 -9.35 -2.97 21.22
C SER A 56 -9.07 -3.74 22.52
N ASN A 57 -8.13 -4.67 22.49
CA ASN A 57 -7.64 -5.36 23.67
C ASN A 57 -6.35 -4.68 24.18
N PRO A 58 -6.34 -4.09 25.39
CA PRO A 58 -5.21 -3.33 25.92
C PRO A 58 -3.98 -4.18 26.24
N ARG A 59 -4.09 -5.52 26.18
CA ARG A 59 -2.93 -6.42 26.33
C ARG A 59 -2.04 -6.45 25.08
N PHE A 60 -2.52 -5.99 23.95
CA PHE A 60 -1.80 -6.03 22.68
C PHE A 60 -1.36 -4.64 22.24
N LEU A 61 -0.24 -4.60 21.51
CA LEU A 61 0.34 -3.38 20.97
C LEU A 61 0.20 -3.37 19.45
N SER A 62 -0.14 -2.20 18.91
CA SER A 62 -0.01 -1.94 17.49
C SER A 62 1.33 -1.27 17.24
N VAL A 63 2.09 -1.77 16.28
CA VAL A 63 3.37 -1.20 15.84
C VAL A 63 3.37 -1.19 14.32
N GLN A 64 3.71 -0.06 13.73
CA GLN A 64 3.91 0.07 12.29
C GLN A 64 5.38 0.33 12.01
N SER A 65 5.90 -0.32 10.95
CA SER A 65 7.26 -0.09 10.46
C SER A 65 7.24 0.23 8.96
N VAL A 66 8.07 1.17 8.53
CA VAL A 66 8.25 1.54 7.12
C VAL A 66 9.72 1.53 6.76
N TYR A 67 10.04 0.94 5.60
CA TYR A 67 11.38 0.79 5.07
C TYR A 67 11.34 0.82 3.54
N VAL A 68 12.50 1.05 2.92
CA VAL A 68 12.67 0.98 1.47
C VAL A 68 13.46 -0.28 1.13
N MET A 69 12.98 -1.04 0.15
CA MET A 69 13.71 -2.20 -0.38
C MET A 69 14.23 -1.92 -1.79
N PRO A 70 15.50 -2.28 -2.10
CA PRO A 70 16.06 -2.12 -3.43
C PRO A 70 15.56 -3.22 -4.37
N GLY A 71 15.08 -2.85 -5.56
CA GLY A 71 14.63 -3.80 -6.59
C GLY A 71 13.17 -3.59 -6.98
N SER A 72 12.63 -4.49 -7.81
CA SER A 72 11.24 -4.38 -8.26
C SER A 72 10.26 -5.01 -7.25
N PRO A 73 9.01 -4.53 -7.17
CA PRO A 73 7.98 -5.15 -6.34
C PRO A 73 7.79 -6.65 -6.63
N THR A 74 7.84 -7.05 -7.90
CA THR A 74 7.68 -8.46 -8.31
C THR A 74 8.74 -9.37 -7.69
N GLN A 75 10.02 -8.95 -7.70
CA GLN A 75 11.11 -9.73 -7.11
C GLN A 75 10.89 -9.97 -5.60
N HIS A 76 10.43 -8.94 -4.88
CA HIS A 76 10.16 -9.07 -3.45
C HIS A 76 8.94 -9.93 -3.15
N LEU A 77 7.88 -9.82 -3.96
CA LEU A 77 6.70 -10.69 -3.84
C LEU A 77 7.06 -12.15 -4.08
N GLU A 78 7.89 -12.44 -5.08
CA GLU A 78 8.39 -13.80 -5.34
C GLU A 78 9.30 -14.29 -4.22
N ALA A 79 10.19 -13.45 -3.70
CA ALA A 79 11.03 -13.81 -2.56
C ALA A 79 10.19 -14.13 -1.31
N MET A 80 9.18 -13.31 -1.02
CA MET A 80 8.28 -13.52 0.11
C MET A 80 7.47 -14.80 -0.04
N ARG A 81 6.95 -15.12 -1.24
CA ARG A 81 6.22 -16.38 -1.49
C ARG A 81 7.05 -17.64 -1.31
N ASN A 82 8.35 -17.54 -1.57
CA ASN A 82 9.28 -18.66 -1.47
C ASN A 82 10.03 -18.69 -0.12
N TRP A 83 9.74 -17.75 0.78
CA TRP A 83 10.43 -17.67 2.06
C TRP A 83 10.01 -18.81 2.99
N ASN A 84 10.99 -19.54 3.51
CA ASN A 84 10.75 -20.63 4.44
C ASN A 84 10.97 -20.18 5.89
N PRO A 85 9.91 -19.98 6.70
CA PRO A 85 10.06 -19.55 8.09
C PRO A 85 10.84 -20.55 8.96
N THR A 86 10.91 -21.83 8.58
CA THR A 86 11.61 -22.85 9.39
C THR A 86 13.13 -22.74 9.31
N GLU A 87 13.66 -22.05 8.29
CA GLU A 87 15.10 -21.78 8.14
C GLU A 87 15.56 -20.58 8.97
N HIS A 88 14.63 -19.81 9.53
CA HIS A 88 14.89 -18.60 10.30
C HIS A 88 14.22 -18.71 11.68
N HIS A 89 15.01 -19.02 12.70
CA HIS A 89 14.51 -19.24 14.06
C HIS A 89 14.28 -17.95 14.84
N GLU A 90 14.76 -16.80 14.34
CA GLU A 90 14.60 -15.51 14.99
C GLU A 90 13.14 -15.02 14.96
N PRO A 91 12.42 -15.03 13.81
CA PRO A 91 11.02 -14.65 13.78
C PRO A 91 10.10 -15.82 14.18
N LYS A 92 9.20 -15.59 15.15
CA LYS A 92 8.14 -16.56 15.53
C LYS A 92 6.96 -16.48 14.57
N VAL A 93 7.12 -17.02 13.37
CA VAL A 93 6.06 -17.02 12.35
C VAL A 93 5.19 -18.27 12.50
N TYR A 94 3.89 -18.04 12.78
CA TYR A 94 2.90 -19.11 12.92
C TYR A 94 2.06 -19.32 11.66
N LEU A 95 2.01 -18.34 10.75
CA LEU A 95 1.28 -18.38 9.50
C LEU A 95 2.05 -17.62 8.43
N HIS A 96 2.32 -18.26 7.30
CA HIS A 96 2.97 -17.66 6.13
C HIS A 96 2.30 -18.17 4.85
N GLY A 97 1.79 -17.26 4.03
CA GLY A 97 1.09 -17.56 2.79
C GLY A 97 0.20 -16.40 2.35
N ASP A 98 -0.37 -16.53 1.15
CA ASP A 98 -1.35 -15.56 0.64
C ASP A 98 -2.66 -15.68 1.46
N LEU A 99 -3.10 -14.57 2.03
CA LEU A 99 -4.37 -14.48 2.77
C LEU A 99 -5.45 -13.82 1.91
N PRO A 100 -6.72 -14.19 2.07
CA PRO A 100 -7.82 -13.48 1.44
C PRO A 100 -7.89 -12.05 1.97
N GLY A 101 -8.42 -11.12 1.17
CA GLY A 101 -8.56 -9.70 1.55
C GLY A 101 -9.42 -9.45 2.79
N SER A 102 -10.20 -10.44 3.21
CA SER A 102 -10.92 -10.48 4.49
C SER A 102 -10.51 -11.76 5.24
N PRO A 103 -9.40 -11.75 5.97
CA PRO A 103 -8.97 -12.91 6.76
C PRO A 103 -10.02 -13.19 7.84
N SER A 104 -10.50 -14.43 7.94
CA SER A 104 -11.24 -14.90 9.12
C SER A 104 -10.28 -15.53 10.12
N GLU A 105 -10.75 -15.70 11.35
CA GLU A 105 -10.10 -16.63 12.27
C GLU A 105 -10.03 -18.02 11.61
N ALA A 106 -8.90 -18.70 11.80
CA ALA A 106 -8.65 -20.04 11.30
C ALA A 106 -9.13 -21.10 12.30
#